data_AF-A0AAV4AH82-F1
#
_entry.id   AF-A0AAV4AH82-F1
#
_cell.length_a   1.000
_cell.length_b   1.000
_cell.length_c   1.000
_cell.angle_alpha   90.00
_cell.angle_beta   90.00
_cell.angle_gamma   90.00
#
_symmetry.space_group_name_H-M   'P 1'
#
loop_
_entity.id
_entity.type
_entity.pdbx_description
1 polymer ?
#
loop_
_entity_poly.entity_id
_entity_poly.type
_entity_poly.pdbx_seq_one_letter_code
_entity_poly.pdbx_strand_id
1 'polypeptide(L)'
;MVISSLGLGYFLGHRNSLKLTTDDRSNSASHDQKLRPTSFNYGNLISNPFSFFALHAATPYNTNSDPLIIPTQPLSYNAGEKIVKYGFPSTDNLRSYEDFMLSYDQRTRVPNWVLEHLTPEKVTVNEGIERSKMHFVEDASVHLFHRSTNKDYTGSGYDRGHMAAAANHRHSLNAMQQTFTLTNVAPQVICAEK
;
A
#
# COMPACT_ATOMS: atom_id res chain seq x y z
N MET A 1 -25.29 2.28 -10.39
CA MET A 1 -24.90 2.31 -8.97
C MET A 1 -25.10 0.90 -8.45
N VAL A 2 -24.03 0.10 -8.43
CA VAL A 2 -24.08 -1.28 -7.95
C VAL A 2 -23.48 -1.27 -6.56
N ILE A 3 -24.33 -1.43 -5.56
CA ILE A 3 -23.90 -1.75 -4.19
C ILE A 3 -23.85 -3.27 -4.17
N SER A 4 -22.69 -3.87 -4.48
CA SER A 4 -22.58 -5.33 -4.48
C SER A 4 -22.42 -5.84 -3.06
N SER A 5 -23.42 -6.59 -2.61
CA SER A 5 -23.44 -7.44 -1.42
C SER A 5 -23.27 -8.91 -1.85
N LEU A 6 -22.79 -9.73 -0.91
CA LEU A 6 -22.28 -11.12 -1.04
C LEU A 6 -23.11 -12.06 -1.94
N GLY A 7 -22.41 -12.89 -2.74
CA GLY A 7 -23.02 -13.99 -3.52
C GLY A 7 -22.01 -15.09 -3.89
N LEU A 8 -22.24 -16.29 -3.33
CA LEU A 8 -21.53 -17.55 -3.53
C LEU A 8 -21.65 -18.07 -4.99
N GLY A 9 -20.57 -18.63 -5.53
CA GLY A 9 -20.58 -19.35 -6.82
C GLY A 9 -19.36 -20.27 -6.98
N TYR A 10 -19.60 -21.58 -6.90
CA TYR A 10 -18.66 -22.69 -7.02
C TYR A 10 -18.13 -22.87 -8.46
N PHE A 11 -16.85 -23.20 -8.65
CA PHE A 11 -16.38 -23.88 -9.87
C PHE A 11 -15.13 -24.76 -9.63
N LEU A 12 -15.18 -25.99 -10.18
CA LEU A 12 -14.27 -27.12 -10.00
C LEU A 12 -12.83 -26.89 -10.50
N GLY A 13 -11.86 -27.48 -9.78
CA GLY A 13 -10.42 -27.30 -9.99
C GLY A 13 -9.71 -28.31 -10.91
N HIS A 14 -8.37 -28.32 -10.81
CA HIS A 14 -7.47 -29.48 -10.97
C HIS A 14 -6.07 -29.11 -10.46
N ARG A 15 -5.52 -29.93 -9.55
CA ARG A 15 -4.20 -29.80 -8.93
C ARG A 15 -3.17 -30.60 -9.75
N ASN A 16 -1.94 -30.10 -9.83
CA ASN A 16 -0.77 -30.97 -10.03
C ASN A 16 0.36 -30.60 -9.05
N SER A 17 0.87 -31.65 -8.42
CA SER A 17 1.87 -31.71 -7.36
C SER A 17 3.16 -32.26 -7.95
N LEU A 18 4.32 -31.67 -7.65
CA LEU A 18 5.61 -32.36 -7.75
C LEU A 18 6.55 -31.95 -6.60
N LYS A 19 7.27 -32.96 -6.10
CA LYS A 19 8.08 -33.01 -4.88
C LYS A 19 9.57 -32.75 -5.15
N LEU A 20 10.24 -32.29 -4.07
CA LEU A 20 11.62 -32.50 -3.59
C LEU A 20 12.72 -33.02 -4.54
N THR A 21 13.91 -32.40 -4.43
CA THR A 21 15.18 -33.10 -4.14
C THR A 21 16.13 -32.22 -3.31
N THR A 22 16.82 -32.86 -2.39
CA THR A 22 17.88 -32.38 -1.47
C THR A 22 19.25 -32.32 -2.15
N ASP A 23 20.19 -31.60 -1.51
CA ASP A 23 21.63 -31.92 -1.31
C ASP A 23 22.42 -30.60 -1.11
N ASP A 24 23.59 -30.52 -0.51
CA ASP A 24 24.15 -30.97 0.76
C ASP A 24 25.45 -30.13 0.96
N ARG A 25 25.89 -29.91 2.21
CA ARG A 25 27.29 -29.65 2.65
C ARG A 25 28.08 -28.32 2.40
N SER A 26 28.28 -27.61 3.53
CA SER A 26 29.54 -27.27 4.26
C SER A 26 30.72 -26.46 3.64
N ASN A 27 31.08 -25.34 4.30
CA ASN A 27 32.42 -24.98 4.90
C ASN A 27 32.42 -23.49 5.30
N SER A 28 32.44 -23.08 6.58
CA SER A 28 33.53 -23.00 7.58
C SER A 28 34.48 -21.77 7.46
N ALA A 29 34.47 -20.95 8.53
CA ALA A 29 35.56 -20.09 9.07
C ALA A 29 36.03 -18.89 8.20
N SER A 30 36.51 -17.74 8.67
CA SER A 30 36.67 -17.06 9.96
C SER A 30 37.43 -15.75 9.66
N HIS A 31 37.00 -14.56 10.10
CA HIS A 31 37.95 -13.53 10.52
C HIS A 31 37.26 -12.42 11.31
N ASP A 32 37.85 -12.14 12.46
CA ASP A 32 37.43 -11.24 13.52
C ASP A 32 38.42 -10.06 13.51
N GLN A 33 37.96 -8.81 13.46
CA GLN A 33 38.83 -7.64 13.69
C GLN A 33 38.04 -6.36 14.09
N LYS A 34 37.80 -6.26 15.40
CA LYS A 34 38.08 -5.15 16.33
C LYS A 34 37.89 -3.67 15.90
N LEU A 35 36.98 -3.03 16.62
CA LEU A 35 36.69 -1.59 16.79
C LEU A 35 37.90 -0.74 17.24
N ARG A 36 37.91 0.56 16.86
CA ARG A 36 38.23 1.72 17.74
C ARG A 36 37.81 3.08 17.14
N PRO A 37 37.51 4.11 17.98
CA PRO A 37 36.76 5.31 17.62
C PRO A 37 37.63 6.56 17.42
N THR A 38 37.16 7.56 16.67
CA THR A 38 37.80 8.88 16.56
C THR A 38 36.99 9.98 17.25
N SER A 39 37.76 10.86 17.90
CA SER A 39 37.46 11.83 18.95
C SER A 39 36.64 13.06 18.54
N PHE A 40 35.82 13.51 19.51
CA PHE A 40 35.20 14.84 19.61
C PHE A 40 36.24 15.94 19.86
N ASN A 41 36.06 17.12 19.25
CA ASN A 41 36.77 18.35 19.63
C ASN A 41 35.73 19.41 20.06
N TYR A 42 35.89 19.93 21.27
CA TYR A 42 35.19 21.11 21.80
C TYR A 42 36.07 22.34 21.59
N GLY A 43 35.50 23.40 21.02
CA GLY A 43 36.21 24.67 20.83
C GLY A 43 35.27 25.87 20.79
N ASN A 44 35.35 26.67 21.85
CA ASN A 44 35.12 28.11 21.98
C ASN A 44 33.68 28.68 21.96
N LEU A 45 33.29 29.09 23.18
CA LEU A 45 32.30 30.11 23.50
C LEU A 45 32.87 31.51 23.18
N ILE A 46 32.13 32.34 22.45
CA ILE A 46 32.20 33.80 22.58
C ILE A 46 30.76 34.34 22.60
N SER A 47 30.50 35.12 23.64
CA SER A 47 29.26 35.78 24.02
C SER A 47 28.78 36.85 23.03
N ASN A 48 27.47 36.95 22.83
CA ASN A 48 26.75 38.23 22.78
C ASN A 48 25.26 38.00 23.12
N PRO A 49 24.68 38.77 24.06
CA PRO A 49 23.25 38.76 24.33
C PRO A 49 22.54 39.65 23.29
N PHE A 50 21.25 39.39 23.05
CA PHE A 50 20.38 40.09 22.11
C PHE A 50 20.50 39.68 20.63
N SER A 51 19.61 38.75 20.26
CA SER A 51 18.50 39.03 19.33
C SER A 51 18.35 38.05 18.15
N PHE A 52 17.07 37.76 17.89
CA PHE A 52 16.43 37.17 16.72
C PHE A 52 16.43 35.64 16.55
N PHE A 53 15.19 35.11 16.47
CA PHE A 53 14.83 33.75 16.07
C PHE A 53 15.59 33.34 14.79
N ALA A 54 16.48 32.35 14.91
CA ALA A 54 17.06 31.67 13.76
C ALA A 54 16.15 30.49 13.36
N LEU A 55 15.44 30.62 12.24
CA LEU A 55 14.85 29.49 11.52
C LEU A 55 15.98 28.49 11.25
N HIS A 56 15.89 27.28 11.81
CA HIS A 56 16.76 26.20 11.41
C HIS A 56 16.23 25.59 10.11
N ALA A 57 16.96 25.76 9.02
CA ALA A 57 16.74 25.00 7.80
C ALA A 57 17.06 23.53 8.09
N ALA A 58 16.07 22.65 7.92
CA ALA A 58 16.26 21.22 8.04
C ALA A 58 17.21 20.75 6.92
N THR A 59 18.26 20.03 7.31
CA THR A 59 19.18 19.38 6.39
C THR A 59 18.44 18.26 5.63
N PRO A 60 18.59 18.13 4.29
CA PRO A 60 17.99 17.03 3.58
C PRO A 60 18.70 15.73 3.98
N TYR A 61 17.94 14.82 4.61
CA TYR A 61 18.40 13.47 4.90
C TYR A 61 18.45 12.69 3.59
N ASN A 62 19.65 12.27 3.19
CA ASN A 62 19.87 11.39 2.06
C ASN A 62 19.68 9.94 2.51
N THR A 63 18.62 9.28 2.04
CA THR A 63 18.47 7.84 2.13
C THR A 63 18.16 7.27 0.76
N ASN A 64 19.20 6.73 0.13
CA ASN A 64 19.09 5.68 -0.86
C ASN A 64 18.52 4.42 -0.19
N SER A 65 17.20 4.31 -0.22
CA SER A 65 16.46 3.05 -0.15
C SER A 65 15.05 3.44 -0.55
N ASP A 66 14.64 3.10 -1.77
CA ASP A 66 13.29 3.39 -2.28
C ASP A 66 12.24 2.61 -1.47
N PRO A 67 11.43 3.22 -0.58
CA PRO A 67 10.05 2.81 -0.50
C PRO A 67 9.38 3.30 -1.78
N LEU A 68 8.47 2.50 -2.34
CA LEU A 68 7.56 2.98 -3.37
C LEU A 68 6.80 4.19 -2.80
N ILE A 69 7.26 5.40 -3.11
CA ILE A 69 6.47 6.61 -2.98
C ILE A 69 5.40 6.42 -4.05
N ILE A 70 4.25 5.84 -3.67
CA ILE A 70 3.04 5.94 -4.49
C ILE A 70 2.79 7.44 -4.55
N PRO A 71 3.05 8.10 -5.69
CA PRO A 71 2.70 9.50 -5.79
C PRO A 71 1.18 9.51 -5.66
N THR A 72 0.65 10.43 -4.85
CA THR A 72 -0.75 10.84 -4.97
C THR A 72 -0.91 11.47 -6.35
N GLN A 73 -0.88 10.66 -7.41
CA GLN A 73 -1.04 11.13 -8.77
C GLN A 73 -2.45 11.71 -8.80
N PRO A 74 -2.61 13.00 -9.11
CA PRO A 74 -3.94 13.54 -9.27
C PRO A 74 -4.64 12.68 -10.31
N LEU A 75 -5.87 12.28 -10.01
CA LEU A 75 -6.77 11.70 -11.01
C LEU A 75 -6.64 12.52 -12.29
N SER A 76 -6.66 11.84 -13.44
CA SER A 76 -6.97 12.57 -14.68
C SER A 76 -8.21 13.41 -14.39
N TYR A 77 -8.14 14.72 -14.63
CA TYR A 77 -9.16 15.68 -14.22
C TYR A 77 -10.58 15.19 -14.59
N ASN A 78 -10.71 14.62 -15.79
CA ASN A 78 -11.95 14.04 -16.31
C ASN A 78 -12.39 12.72 -15.62
N ALA A 79 -11.45 11.93 -15.11
CA ALA A 79 -11.75 10.69 -14.39
C ALA A 79 -12.24 11.00 -12.97
N GLY A 80 -11.60 11.97 -12.30
CA GLY A 80 -11.99 12.41 -10.96
C GLY A 80 -13.42 12.95 -10.93
N GLU A 81 -13.77 13.85 -11.84
CA GLU A 81 -15.13 14.41 -11.94
C GLU A 81 -16.21 13.33 -12.13
N LYS A 82 -15.92 12.27 -12.92
CA LYS A 82 -16.85 11.16 -13.14
C LYS A 82 -17.07 10.30 -11.90
N ILE A 83 -16.02 10.08 -11.10
CA ILE A 83 -16.09 9.30 -9.86
C ILE A 83 -16.93 10.04 -8.82
N VAL A 84 -16.77 11.37 -8.70
CA VAL A 84 -17.44 12.20 -7.68
C VAL A 84 -18.71 12.89 -8.17
N LYS A 85 -19.27 12.42 -9.30
CA LYS A 85 -20.45 13.02 -9.94
C LYS A 85 -21.62 13.27 -8.97
N TYR A 86 -21.77 12.40 -7.98
CA TYR A 86 -22.86 12.44 -7.00
C TYR A 86 -22.43 12.95 -5.61
N GLY A 87 -21.25 13.57 -5.53
CA GLY A 87 -20.66 14.07 -4.29
C GLY A 87 -19.95 12.98 -3.48
N PHE A 88 -19.41 13.41 -2.33
CA PHE A 88 -18.71 12.53 -1.39
C PHE A 88 -19.63 12.06 -0.26
N PRO A 89 -19.57 10.78 0.15
CA PRO A 89 -20.27 10.31 1.35
C PRO A 89 -19.80 11.03 2.64
N SER A 90 -18.50 11.31 2.73
CA SER A 90 -17.86 12.13 3.77
C SER A 90 -16.55 12.72 3.24
N THR A 91 -15.88 13.61 3.97
CA THR A 91 -14.63 14.25 3.51
C THR A 91 -13.40 13.91 4.34
N ASP A 92 -13.50 12.91 5.22
CA ASP A 92 -12.41 12.55 6.13
C ASP A 92 -11.31 11.81 5.38
N ASN A 93 -10.05 12.24 5.53
CA ASN A 93 -8.86 11.56 5.01
C ASN A 93 -9.03 11.01 3.58
N LEU A 94 -9.45 11.90 2.67
CA LEU A 94 -9.66 11.56 1.27
C LEU A 94 -8.34 11.16 0.59
N ARG A 95 -8.41 10.09 -0.19
CA ARG A 95 -7.30 9.57 -1.00
C ARG A 95 -7.78 9.34 -2.41
N SER A 96 -7.01 9.86 -3.36
CA SER A 96 -7.26 9.73 -4.79
C SER A 96 -6.24 8.77 -5.39
N TYR A 97 -6.73 7.75 -6.07
CA TYR A 97 -5.95 6.83 -6.89
C TYR A 97 -6.20 7.15 -8.36
N GLU A 98 -5.72 6.34 -9.30
CA GLU A 98 -5.90 6.56 -10.74
C GLU A 98 -7.35 6.35 -11.21
N ASP A 99 -8.06 5.39 -10.60
CA ASP A 99 -9.39 4.99 -11.07
C ASP A 99 -10.44 4.79 -9.96
N PHE A 100 -10.09 5.13 -8.71
CA PHE A 100 -11.01 5.13 -7.58
C PHE A 100 -10.59 6.18 -6.55
N MET A 101 -11.51 6.50 -5.65
CA MET A 101 -11.26 7.36 -4.49
C MET A 101 -11.73 6.66 -3.23
N LEU A 102 -11.09 6.92 -2.10
CA LEU A 102 -11.55 6.41 -0.81
C LEU A 102 -11.38 7.43 0.31
N SER A 103 -12.15 7.24 1.38
CA SER A 103 -11.91 7.87 2.67
C SER A 103 -11.31 6.84 3.61
N TYR A 104 -10.21 7.18 4.29
CA TYR A 104 -9.49 6.25 5.16
C TYR A 104 -9.74 6.53 6.66
N ASP A 105 -10.21 5.54 7.41
CA ASP A 105 -10.32 5.65 8.86
C ASP A 105 -8.98 5.29 9.53
N GLN A 106 -8.27 6.32 9.97
CA GLN A 106 -6.99 6.18 10.66
C GLN A 106 -7.08 5.43 12.01
N ARG A 107 -8.27 5.38 12.62
CA ARG A 107 -8.50 4.68 13.90
C ARG A 107 -8.64 3.18 13.70
N THR A 108 -9.39 2.76 12.68
CA THR A 108 -9.63 1.33 12.40
C THR A 108 -8.68 0.74 11.35
N ARG A 109 -7.90 1.60 10.67
CA ARG A 109 -6.93 1.24 9.63
C ARG A 109 -7.55 0.56 8.40
N VAL A 110 -8.80 0.88 8.13
CA VAL A 110 -9.59 0.41 6.98
C VAL A 110 -10.29 1.61 6.33
N PRO A 111 -10.73 1.51 5.06
CA PRO A 111 -11.47 2.62 4.46
C PRO A 111 -12.89 2.74 5.04
N ASN A 112 -13.35 3.98 5.23
CA ASN A 112 -14.75 4.28 5.55
C ASN A 112 -15.65 3.92 4.36
N TRP A 113 -15.20 4.28 3.16
CA TRP A 113 -15.89 4.04 1.90
C TRP A 113 -14.91 4.11 0.74
N VAL A 114 -15.30 3.52 -0.40
CA VAL A 114 -14.61 3.60 -1.68
C VAL A 114 -15.61 4.00 -2.76
N LEU A 115 -15.19 4.81 -3.72
CA LEU A 115 -15.97 5.25 -4.88
C LEU A 115 -15.27 4.84 -6.16
N GLU A 116 -16.04 4.20 -7.04
CA GLU A 116 -15.60 3.72 -8.34
C GLU A 116 -16.59 4.21 -9.42
N HIS A 117 -16.07 4.56 -10.59
CA HIS A 117 -16.88 4.81 -11.78
C HIS A 117 -16.62 3.74 -12.82
N LEU A 118 -17.51 2.74 -12.86
CA LEU A 118 -17.40 1.60 -13.76
C LEU A 118 -17.94 1.93 -15.15
N THR A 119 -17.17 1.53 -16.16
CA THR A 119 -17.63 1.49 -17.56
C THR A 119 -17.26 0.12 -18.14
N PRO A 120 -17.95 -0.35 -19.20
CA PRO A 120 -17.63 -1.63 -19.83
C PRO A 120 -16.16 -1.77 -20.20
N GLU A 121 -15.53 -0.68 -20.65
CA GLU A 121 -14.13 -0.66 -21.06
C GLU A 121 -13.18 -0.90 -19.87
N LYS A 122 -13.52 -0.40 -18.68
CA LYS A 122 -12.68 -0.53 -17.48
C LYS A 122 -12.65 -1.94 -16.91
N VAL A 123 -13.78 -2.66 -17.01
CA VAL A 123 -13.97 -4.01 -16.46
C VAL A 123 -13.62 -5.12 -17.46
N THR A 124 -13.54 -4.77 -18.76
CA THR A 124 -13.13 -5.71 -19.81
C THR A 124 -11.70 -6.19 -19.54
N VAL A 125 -11.46 -7.48 -19.77
CA VAL A 125 -10.16 -8.10 -19.55
C VAL A 125 -9.16 -7.52 -20.55
N ASN A 126 -8.06 -6.97 -20.03
CA ASN A 126 -6.88 -6.63 -20.81
C ASN A 126 -5.87 -7.78 -20.64
N GLU A 127 -5.58 -8.51 -21.72
CA GLU A 127 -4.68 -9.66 -21.70
C GLU A 127 -3.25 -9.31 -21.25
N GLY A 128 -2.84 -8.05 -21.36
CA GLY A 128 -1.53 -7.58 -20.92
C GLY A 128 -1.41 -7.35 -19.41
N ILE A 129 -2.51 -7.40 -18.64
CA ILE A 129 -2.53 -7.06 -17.21
C ILE A 129 -2.94 -8.28 -16.39
N GLU A 130 -1.95 -8.86 -15.70
CA GLU A 130 -2.12 -10.05 -14.88
C GLU A 130 -2.23 -9.72 -13.38
N ARG A 131 -3.36 -10.08 -12.76
CA ARG A 131 -3.59 -9.91 -11.32
C ARG A 131 -2.58 -10.69 -10.45
N SER A 132 -2.12 -11.85 -10.93
CA SER A 132 -1.18 -12.72 -10.20
C SER A 132 0.18 -12.05 -9.91
N LYS A 133 0.56 -11.03 -10.69
CA LYS A 133 1.79 -10.26 -10.52
C LYS A 133 1.66 -9.14 -9.48
N MET A 134 0.47 -8.92 -8.93
CA MET A 134 0.21 -7.85 -7.96
C MET A 134 0.41 -8.36 -6.53
N HIS A 135 0.99 -7.52 -5.70
CA HIS A 135 1.27 -7.83 -4.30
C HIS A 135 0.72 -6.72 -3.40
N PHE A 136 0.26 -7.12 -2.20
CA PHE A 136 -0.23 -6.15 -1.22
C PHE A 136 0.90 -5.30 -0.66
N VAL A 137 0.74 -3.98 -0.77
CA VAL A 137 1.73 -2.99 -0.37
C VAL A 137 1.17 -2.03 0.66
N GLU A 138 2.00 -1.65 1.62
CA GLU A 138 1.64 -0.64 2.61
C GLU A 138 1.66 0.76 1.98
N ASP A 139 0.76 1.64 2.42
CA ASP A 139 0.70 3.00 1.92
C ASP A 139 1.67 3.90 2.71
N ALA A 140 2.80 4.24 2.09
CA ALA A 140 3.84 5.08 2.67
C ALA A 140 3.36 6.50 3.03
N SER A 141 2.28 6.98 2.40
CA SER A 141 1.72 8.31 2.68
C SER A 141 0.80 8.33 3.91
N VAL A 142 0.47 7.17 4.49
CA VAL A 142 -0.19 7.08 5.80
C VAL A 142 0.88 7.11 6.89
N HIS A 143 0.67 7.93 7.93
CA HIS A 143 1.55 7.96 9.10
C HIS A 143 1.64 6.57 9.76
N LEU A 144 2.84 6.17 10.21
CA LEU A 144 3.13 4.81 10.69
C LEU A 144 2.13 4.29 11.76
N PHE A 145 1.68 5.14 12.69
CA PHE A 145 0.71 4.76 13.73
C PHE A 145 -0.67 4.35 13.19
N HIS A 146 -1.04 4.86 12.02
CA HIS A 146 -2.35 4.65 11.39
C HIS A 146 -2.27 3.75 10.15
N ARG A 147 -1.07 3.27 9.81
CA ARG A 147 -0.84 2.43 8.65
C ARG A 147 -1.15 0.98 8.99
N SER A 148 -1.93 0.33 8.13
CA SER A 148 -2.06 -1.12 8.13
C SER A 148 -0.85 -1.76 7.44
N THR A 149 -0.37 -2.86 8.01
CA THR A 149 0.80 -3.60 7.54
C THR A 149 0.42 -5.02 7.15
N ASN A 150 1.22 -5.68 6.33
CA ASN A 150 0.96 -7.08 5.97
C ASN A 150 1.00 -8.03 7.19
N LYS A 151 1.70 -7.63 8.26
CA LYS A 151 1.76 -8.39 9.52
C LYS A 151 0.43 -8.39 10.26
N ASP A 152 -0.37 -7.33 10.14
CA ASP A 152 -1.68 -7.25 10.80
C ASP A 152 -2.66 -8.31 10.25
N TYR A 153 -2.48 -8.73 8.99
CA TYR A 153 -3.33 -9.72 8.34
C TYR A 153 -2.76 -11.14 8.41
N THR A 154 -1.43 -11.27 8.39
CA THR A 154 -0.78 -12.58 8.37
C THR A 154 -1.04 -13.35 9.67
N GLY A 155 -1.67 -14.52 9.57
CA GLY A 155 -2.00 -15.34 10.75
C GLY A 155 -3.21 -14.85 11.55
N SER A 156 -3.94 -13.85 11.07
CA SER A 156 -5.12 -13.29 11.75
C SER A 156 -6.38 -14.16 11.65
N GLY A 157 -6.42 -15.09 10.69
CA GLY A 157 -7.63 -15.83 10.33
C GLY A 157 -8.58 -15.10 9.37
N TYR A 158 -8.18 -13.92 8.88
CA TYR A 158 -8.92 -13.12 7.91
C TYR A 158 -8.11 -12.91 6.62
N ASP A 159 -8.83 -12.81 5.50
CA ASP A 159 -8.26 -12.42 4.22
C ASP A 159 -8.15 -10.89 4.10
N ARG A 160 -7.22 -10.46 3.23
CA ARG A 160 -7.08 -9.07 2.79
C ARG A 160 -8.16 -8.76 1.74
N GLY A 161 -9.35 -8.44 2.22
CA GLY A 161 -10.50 -8.12 1.41
C GLY A 161 -10.38 -6.75 0.74
N HIS A 162 -10.48 -6.71 -0.58
CA HIS A 162 -10.48 -5.44 -1.33
C HIS A 162 -11.82 -4.73 -1.17
N MET A 163 -11.78 -3.40 -1.09
CA MET A 163 -12.98 -2.56 -1.09
C MET A 163 -13.28 -2.06 -2.51
N ALA A 164 -12.33 -1.44 -3.20
CA ALA A 164 -12.30 -1.40 -4.68
C ALA A 164 -11.66 -2.68 -5.21
N ALA A 165 -12.43 -3.48 -5.93
CA ALA A 165 -11.97 -4.79 -6.41
C ALA A 165 -11.00 -4.65 -7.60
N ALA A 166 -9.88 -5.37 -7.58
CA ALA A 166 -8.91 -5.39 -8.68
C ALA A 166 -9.53 -5.70 -10.07
N ALA A 167 -10.62 -6.47 -10.11
CA ALA A 167 -11.33 -6.81 -11.34
C ALA A 167 -12.03 -5.62 -12.01
N ASN A 168 -12.30 -4.54 -11.26
CA ASN A 168 -12.94 -3.34 -11.78
C ASN A 168 -11.98 -2.42 -12.53
N HIS A 169 -10.67 -2.61 -12.33
CA HIS A 169 -9.60 -1.72 -12.78
C HIS A 169 -8.64 -2.44 -13.74
N ARG A 170 -9.17 -3.22 -14.69
CA ARG A 170 -8.39 -4.07 -15.60
C ARG A 170 -7.78 -3.35 -16.79
N HIS A 171 -8.22 -2.13 -17.07
CA HIS A 171 -7.76 -1.33 -18.21
C HIS A 171 -6.36 -0.71 -18.02
N SER A 172 -5.91 -0.52 -16.77
CA SER A 172 -4.61 0.09 -16.45
C SER A 172 -3.86 -0.73 -15.41
N LEU A 173 -2.57 -1.00 -15.66
CA LEU A 173 -1.72 -1.75 -14.74
C LEU A 173 -1.58 -1.02 -13.41
N ASN A 174 -1.40 0.31 -13.45
CA ASN A 174 -1.22 1.12 -12.26
C ASN A 174 -2.55 1.24 -11.47
N ALA A 175 -3.69 1.40 -12.15
CA ALA A 175 -5.00 1.36 -11.50
C ALA A 175 -5.24 0.01 -10.78
N MET A 176 -4.93 -1.12 -11.41
CA MET A 176 -5.01 -2.42 -10.76
C MET A 176 -4.05 -2.52 -9.57
N GLN A 177 -2.79 -2.11 -9.74
CA GLN A 177 -1.78 -2.18 -8.68
C GLN A 177 -2.19 -1.36 -7.45
N GLN A 178 -2.78 -0.18 -7.65
CA GLN A 178 -3.24 0.68 -6.57
C GLN A 178 -4.35 0.02 -5.73
N THR A 179 -5.15 -0.89 -6.29
CA THR A 179 -6.16 -1.64 -5.53
C THR A 179 -5.55 -2.57 -4.47
N PHE A 180 -4.27 -2.95 -4.63
CA PHE A 180 -3.52 -3.77 -3.68
C PHE A 180 -2.86 -2.94 -2.56
N THR A 181 -3.09 -1.63 -2.50
CA THR A 181 -2.68 -0.81 -1.35
C THR A 181 -3.51 -1.17 -0.12
N LEU A 182 -2.87 -1.32 1.05
CA LEU A 182 -3.56 -1.76 2.27
C LEU A 182 -4.58 -0.74 2.83
N THR A 183 -4.56 0.50 2.34
CA THR A 183 -5.61 1.50 2.59
C THR A 183 -6.94 1.15 1.93
N ASN A 184 -6.93 0.32 0.88
CA ASN A 184 -8.10 -0.21 0.19
C ASN A 184 -8.54 -1.58 0.75
N VAL A 185 -7.95 -2.04 1.86
CA VAL A 185 -8.15 -3.38 2.40
C VAL A 185 -8.88 -3.34 3.73
N ALA A 186 -9.81 -4.28 3.91
CA ALA A 186 -10.43 -4.59 5.19
C ALA A 186 -10.36 -6.10 5.46
N PRO A 187 -10.28 -6.54 6.73
CA PRO A 187 -10.36 -7.96 7.08
C PRO A 187 -11.70 -8.56 6.62
N GLN A 188 -11.65 -9.62 5.82
CA GLN A 188 -12.84 -10.36 5.36
C GLN A 188 -12.74 -11.84 5.78
N VAL A 189 -13.88 -12.44 6.07
CA VAL A 189 -13.94 -13.87 6.45
C VAL A 189 -13.50 -14.71 5.26
N ILE A 190 -12.60 -15.65 5.52
CA ILE A 190 -12.16 -16.63 4.52
C ILE A 190 -13.39 -17.43 4.08
N CYS A 191 -13.74 -17.36 2.79
CA CYS A 191 -14.74 -18.25 2.22
C CYS A 191 -14.14 -19.66 2.12
N ALA A 192 -14.19 -20.41 3.22
CA ALA A 192 -13.83 -21.81 3.23
C ALA A 192 -15.03 -22.63 2.73
N GLU A 193 -15.01 -23.03 1.46
CA GLU A 193 -15.63 -24.30 1.09
C GLU A 193 -14.75 -25.41 1.69
N LYS A 194 -15.28 -26.09 2.72
CA LYS A 194 -14.73 -27.35 3.21
C LYS A 194 -15.21 -28.50 2.33
#